data_AF-A0A4V4HHG5-F1
#
_entry.id   AF-A0A4V4HHG5-F1
#
_cell.length_a   1.000
_cell.length_b   1.000
_cell.length_c   1.000
_cell.angle_alpha   90.00
_cell.angle_beta   90.00
_cell.angle_gamma   90.00
#
_symmetry.space_group_name_H-M   'P 1'
#
loop_
_entity.id
_entity.type
_entity.pdbx_description
1 polymer ?
#
loop_
_entity_poly.entity_id
_entity_poly.type
_entity_poly.pdbx_seq_one_letter_code
_entity_poly.pdbx_strand_id
1 'polypeptide(L)'
;MIDGLNKIEGLASGPHLRVLDPELRVIWKEMGWKLSVHASKFVSTLHDFYIAQHHSSEMMDEILKSDSIANQQETLRRLMDEAKKRTADKWALEHVNIANLQSIVAVFDMDANEYVNVWEANSALAFKPEGWR
;
A
#
# COMPACT_ATOMS: atom_id res chain seq x y z
N MET A 1 5.45 -33.02 31.56
CA MET A 1 6.49 -33.04 30.52
C MET A 1 5.94 -32.25 29.35
N ILE A 2 6.18 -30.95 29.37
CA ILE A 2 5.73 -29.97 28.39
C ILE A 2 6.99 -29.59 27.61
N ASP A 3 7.05 -29.92 26.32
CA ASP A 3 7.85 -29.20 25.33
C ASP A 3 7.82 -29.94 23.99
N GLY A 4 7.40 -29.25 22.94
CA GLY A 4 7.73 -29.72 21.58
C GLY A 4 6.83 -29.26 20.44
N LEU A 5 5.57 -28.87 20.68
CA LEU A 5 4.62 -28.71 19.57
C LEU A 5 4.23 -27.28 19.18
N ASN A 6 4.68 -26.24 19.91
CA ASN A 6 4.29 -24.85 19.59
C ASN A 6 5.41 -23.99 18.98
N LYS A 7 6.49 -24.59 18.44
CA LYS A 7 7.65 -23.84 17.93
C LYS A 7 7.93 -24.09 16.45
N ILE A 8 6.89 -24.21 15.63
CA ILE A 8 7.04 -24.34 14.16
C ILE A 8 5.98 -23.60 13.32
N GLU A 9 5.18 -22.71 13.90
CA GLU A 9 4.39 -21.75 13.11
C GLU A 9 5.18 -20.47 12.78
N GLY A 10 6.45 -20.39 13.19
CA GLY A 10 7.31 -19.21 13.00
C GLY A 10 8.13 -19.17 11.71
N LEU A 11 8.09 -20.23 10.88
CA LEU A 11 8.95 -20.34 9.68
C LEU A 11 8.19 -20.25 8.35
N ALA A 12 6.86 -20.32 8.36
CA ALA A 12 6.05 -20.44 7.15
C ALA A 12 5.44 -19.12 6.64
N SER A 13 5.72 -17.99 7.28
CA SER A 13 5.10 -16.73 6.92
C SER A 13 6.16 -15.71 6.50
N GLY A 14 6.30 -15.48 5.18
CA GLY A 14 7.27 -14.52 4.64
C GLY A 14 7.15 -13.12 5.28
N PRO A 15 8.21 -12.29 5.24
CA PRO A 15 8.27 -11.03 5.99
C PRO A 15 7.05 -10.10 5.83
N HIS A 16 6.48 -10.07 4.63
CA HIS A 16 5.25 -9.35 4.31
C HIS A 16 4.04 -9.74 5.21
N LEU A 17 3.93 -10.99 5.68
CA LEU A 17 2.81 -11.41 6.54
C LEU A 17 2.84 -10.78 7.94
N ARG A 18 3.97 -10.15 8.30
CA ARG A 18 4.10 -9.37 9.54
C ARG A 18 3.68 -7.90 9.37
N VAL A 19 3.39 -7.47 8.14
CA VAL A 19 2.88 -6.13 7.82
C VAL A 19 1.36 -6.12 8.01
N LEU A 20 0.87 -5.25 8.90
CA LEU A 20 -0.55 -5.22 9.28
C LEU A 20 -1.42 -4.58 8.21
N ASP A 21 -0.97 -3.48 7.62
CA ASP A 21 -1.69 -2.79 6.56
C ASP A 21 -1.81 -3.68 5.30
N PRO A 22 -3.03 -3.95 4.79
CA PRO A 22 -3.24 -4.86 3.67
C PRO A 22 -2.58 -4.41 2.36
N GLU A 23 -2.52 -3.11 2.08
CA GLU A 23 -1.95 -2.58 0.85
C GLU A 23 -0.44 -2.57 0.92
N LEU A 24 0.12 -2.09 2.03
CA LEU A 24 1.54 -2.16 2.28
C LEU A 24 2.06 -3.60 2.29
N ARG A 25 1.25 -4.56 2.76
CA ARG A 25 1.58 -5.99 2.70
C ARG A 25 1.74 -6.49 1.26
N VAL A 26 0.92 -6.02 0.32
CA VAL A 26 1.06 -6.36 -1.11
C VAL A 26 2.38 -5.81 -1.64
N ILE A 27 2.65 -4.52 -1.41
CA ILE A 27 3.90 -3.86 -1.84
C ILE A 27 5.12 -4.59 -1.27
N TRP A 28 5.10 -4.90 0.04
CA TRP A 28 6.19 -5.60 0.71
C TRP A 28 6.44 -7.00 0.11
N LYS A 29 5.36 -7.69 -0.27
CA LYS A 29 5.43 -9.01 -0.90
C LYS A 29 5.97 -8.93 -2.32
N GLU A 30 5.42 -8.04 -3.15
CA GLU A 30 5.77 -7.88 -4.56
C GLU A 30 7.21 -7.43 -4.75
N MET A 31 7.68 -6.53 -3.88
CA MET A 31 9.04 -6.00 -3.93
C MET A 31 10.07 -6.92 -3.25
N GLY A 32 9.62 -8.05 -2.67
CA GLY A 32 10.49 -9.03 -2.03
C GLY A 32 11.26 -8.47 -0.82
N TRP A 33 10.73 -7.44 -0.17
CA TRP A 33 11.39 -6.83 0.98
C TRP A 33 11.48 -7.82 2.14
N LYS A 34 12.65 -7.84 2.79
CA LYS A 34 12.91 -8.71 3.93
C LYS A 34 12.34 -8.06 5.20
N LEU A 35 13.13 -7.97 6.27
CA LEU A 35 12.68 -7.36 7.52
C LEU A 35 12.73 -5.83 7.49
N SER A 36 13.51 -5.26 6.58
CA SER A 36 13.67 -3.82 6.38
C SER A 36 13.97 -3.47 4.92
N VAL A 37 13.82 -2.19 4.61
CA VAL A 37 14.11 -1.58 3.32
C VAL A 37 14.62 -0.15 3.55
N HIS A 38 15.52 0.33 2.69
CA HIS A 38 16.02 1.71 2.77
C HIS A 38 14.86 2.70 2.65
N ALA A 39 14.81 3.70 3.54
CA ALA A 39 13.64 4.57 3.70
C ALA A 39 13.29 5.34 2.43
N SER A 40 14.29 5.85 1.69
CA SER A 40 14.02 6.52 0.40
C SER A 40 13.42 5.56 -0.63
N LYS A 41 13.92 4.32 -0.69
CA LYS A 41 13.42 3.30 -1.63
C LYS A 41 12.00 2.86 -1.27
N PHE A 42 11.72 2.76 0.02
CA PHE A 42 10.38 2.52 0.55
C PHE A 42 9.42 3.59 0.06
N VAL A 43 9.70 4.87 0.32
CA VAL A 43 8.79 5.97 -0.04
C VAL A 43 8.63 6.12 -1.55
N SER A 44 9.72 6.06 -2.34
CA SER A 44 9.61 6.09 -3.80
C SER A 44 8.77 4.93 -4.35
N THR A 45 8.87 3.75 -3.75
CA THR A 45 8.06 2.60 -4.16
C THR A 45 6.59 2.79 -3.83
N LEU A 46 6.26 3.36 -2.66
CA LEU A 46 4.87 3.72 -2.34
C LEU A 46 4.31 4.70 -3.38
N HIS A 47 5.08 5.75 -3.67
CA HIS A 47 4.73 6.73 -4.70
C HIS A 47 4.45 6.08 -6.05
N ASP A 48 5.38 5.25 -6.54
CA ASP A 48 5.25 4.56 -7.82
C ASP A 48 4.05 3.60 -7.83
N PHE A 49 3.79 2.92 -6.71
CA PHE A 49 2.65 2.02 -6.57
C PHE A 49 1.32 2.77 -6.66
N TYR A 50 1.18 3.90 -5.96
CA TYR A 50 -0.03 4.73 -6.06
C TYR A 50 -0.19 5.29 -7.49
N ILE A 51 0.88 5.82 -8.09
CA ILE A 51 0.85 6.29 -9.49
C ILE A 51 0.43 5.18 -10.45
N ALA A 52 0.98 3.97 -10.32
CA ALA A 52 0.62 2.83 -11.17
C ALA A 52 -0.83 2.38 -10.96
N GLN A 53 -1.33 2.38 -9.71
CA GLN A 53 -2.74 2.11 -9.42
C GLN A 53 -3.66 3.15 -10.08
N HIS A 54 -3.22 4.41 -10.14
CA HIS A 54 -3.92 5.49 -10.82
C HIS A 54 -3.88 5.38 -12.36
N HIS A 55 -2.75 5.03 -12.97
CA HIS A 55 -2.63 4.89 -14.43
C HIS A 55 -3.25 3.62 -15.00
N SER A 56 -3.22 2.50 -14.26
CA SER A 56 -3.91 1.26 -14.65
C SER A 56 -5.43 1.49 -14.83
N SER A 57 -5.97 2.50 -14.14
CA SER A 57 -7.35 2.94 -14.28
C SER A 57 -7.65 3.74 -15.56
N GLU A 58 -6.67 4.37 -16.21
CA GLU A 58 -6.88 5.08 -17.50
C GLU A 58 -7.10 4.08 -18.65
N MET A 59 -6.49 2.90 -18.56
CA MET A 59 -6.69 1.79 -19.51
C MET A 59 -8.10 1.17 -19.41
N MET A 60 -8.74 1.29 -18.24
CA MET A 60 -10.15 0.90 -18.07
C MET A 60 -11.13 1.87 -18.73
N ASP A 61 -10.81 3.17 -18.81
CA ASP A 61 -11.63 4.16 -19.54
C ASP A 61 -11.68 3.86 -21.06
N GLU A 62 -10.68 3.17 -21.62
CA GLU A 62 -10.73 2.65 -22.99
C GLU A 62 -11.68 1.44 -23.14
N ILE A 63 -11.75 0.57 -22.14
CA ILE A 63 -12.67 -0.58 -22.11
C ILE A 63 -14.14 -0.11 -22.04
N LEU A 64 -14.40 1.03 -21.39
CA LEU A 64 -15.72 1.67 -21.32
C LEU A 64 -16.26 2.16 -22.68
N LYS A 65 -15.42 2.24 -23.72
CA LYS A 65 -15.88 2.51 -25.09
C LYS A 65 -16.41 1.27 -25.82
N SER A 66 -16.41 0.08 -25.19
CA SER A 66 -16.95 -1.14 -25.80
C SER A 66 -18.39 -1.42 -25.35
N ASP A 67 -19.29 -1.48 -26.34
CA ASP A 67 -20.76 -1.45 -26.22
C ASP A 67 -21.40 -2.79 -25.80
N SER A 68 -21.35 -3.18 -24.52
CA SER A 68 -22.21 -4.29 -24.05
C SER A 68 -23.05 -3.93 -22.82
N ILE A 69 -24.37 -3.97 -23.02
CA ILE A 69 -25.40 -3.25 -22.24
C ILE A 69 -25.94 -4.05 -21.04
N ALA A 70 -25.59 -5.33 -20.89
CA ALA A 70 -26.36 -6.23 -20.02
C ALA A 70 -26.04 -6.16 -18.50
N ASN A 71 -25.00 -5.44 -18.04
CA ASN A 71 -24.65 -5.34 -16.61
C ASN A 71 -24.42 -3.89 -16.12
N GLN A 72 -25.03 -2.92 -16.81
CA GLN A 72 -24.67 -1.49 -16.70
C GLN A 72 -24.82 -0.88 -15.32
N GLN A 73 -25.83 -1.23 -14.50
CA GLN A 73 -26.02 -0.56 -13.21
C GLN A 73 -24.99 -0.96 -12.15
N GLU A 74 -24.65 -2.24 -12.08
CA GLU A 74 -23.63 -2.73 -11.15
C GLU A 74 -22.23 -2.29 -11.62
N THR A 75 -21.98 -2.35 -12.93
CA THR A 75 -20.75 -1.82 -13.52
C THR A 75 -20.62 -0.32 -13.28
N LEU A 76 -21.67 0.49 -13.50
CA LEU A 76 -21.64 1.94 -13.24
C LEU A 76 -21.46 2.29 -11.76
N ARG A 77 -22.05 1.50 -10.84
CA ARG A 77 -21.83 1.70 -9.39
C ARG A 77 -20.36 1.45 -9.02
N ARG A 78 -19.79 0.33 -9.46
CA ARG A 78 -18.37 0.02 -9.24
C ARG A 78 -17.46 1.08 -9.84
N LEU A 79 -17.76 1.56 -11.04
CA LEU A 79 -17.01 2.63 -11.69
C LEU A 79 -17.14 3.97 -10.97
N MET A 80 -18.32 4.31 -10.45
CA MET A 80 -18.50 5.51 -9.63
C MET A 80 -17.79 5.40 -8.29
N ASP A 81 -17.79 4.23 -7.67
CA ASP A 81 -17.08 3.98 -6.41
C ASP A 81 -15.56 4.02 -6.63
N GLU A 82 -15.05 3.47 -7.73
CA GLU A 82 -13.66 3.60 -8.16
C GLU A 82 -13.30 5.04 -8.53
N ALA A 83 -14.17 5.80 -9.21
CA ALA A 83 -13.95 7.20 -9.54
C ALA A 83 -13.94 8.10 -8.29
N LYS A 84 -14.84 7.83 -7.33
CA LYS A 84 -14.82 8.47 -6.02
C LYS A 84 -13.55 8.11 -5.25
N LYS A 85 -13.13 6.85 -5.29
CA LYS A 85 -11.85 6.39 -4.72
C LYS A 85 -10.67 7.17 -5.33
N ARG A 86 -10.58 7.28 -6.66
CA ARG A 86 -9.54 8.06 -7.34
C ARG A 86 -9.52 9.53 -6.93
N THR A 87 -10.70 10.13 -6.75
CA THR A 87 -10.82 11.52 -6.26
C THR A 87 -10.33 11.63 -4.81
N ALA A 88 -10.61 10.61 -4.00
CA ALA A 88 -10.12 10.48 -2.64
C ALA A 88 -8.65 10.08 -2.55
N ASP A 89 -7.99 9.59 -3.60
CA ASP A 89 -6.54 9.30 -3.57
C ASP A 89 -5.71 10.45 -4.17
N LYS A 90 -6.37 11.37 -4.91
CA LYS A 90 -5.73 12.54 -5.52
C LYS A 90 -5.07 13.48 -4.49
N TRP A 91 -5.62 13.61 -3.27
CA TRP A 91 -4.97 14.38 -2.20
C TRP A 91 -3.66 13.72 -1.74
N ALA A 92 -3.56 12.38 -1.81
CA ALA A 92 -2.36 11.65 -1.43
C ALA A 92 -1.22 11.93 -2.42
N LEU A 93 -1.51 12.03 -3.72
CA LEU A 93 -0.52 12.39 -4.74
C LEU A 93 0.02 13.82 -4.60
N GLU A 94 -0.76 14.75 -4.04
CA GLU A 94 -0.26 16.11 -3.75
C GLU A 94 0.75 16.13 -2.60
N HIS A 95 0.65 15.17 -1.66
CA HIS A 95 1.46 15.15 -0.43
C HIS A 95 2.57 14.09 -0.47
N VAL A 96 2.36 12.97 -1.15
CA VAL A 96 3.38 11.97 -1.49
C VAL A 96 4.08 12.43 -2.75
N ASN A 97 4.94 13.44 -2.64
CA ASN A 97 5.77 13.94 -3.73
C ASN A 97 7.22 14.06 -3.22
N ILE A 98 8.20 14.05 -4.13
CA ILE A 98 9.64 14.20 -3.84
C ILE A 98 9.92 15.42 -2.94
N ALA A 99 9.11 16.49 -3.04
CA ALA A 99 9.21 17.67 -2.19
C ALA A 99 8.93 17.40 -0.69
N ASN A 100 8.12 16.39 -0.36
CA ASN A 100 7.77 15.97 1.00
C ASN A 100 8.44 14.66 1.41
N LEU A 101 9.35 14.14 0.57
CA LEU A 101 9.98 12.83 0.76
C LEU A 101 10.65 12.70 2.12
N GLN A 102 11.35 13.74 2.58
CA GLN A 102 12.03 13.76 3.88
C GLN A 102 11.05 13.71 5.05
N SER A 103 9.94 14.44 4.95
CA SER A 103 8.88 14.42 5.97
C SER A 103 8.20 13.06 6.06
N ILE A 104 7.98 12.40 4.92
CA ILE A 104 7.40 11.05 4.88
C ILE A 104 8.40 10.03 5.40
N VAL A 105 9.68 10.12 5.00
CA VAL A 105 10.76 9.28 5.53
C VAL A 105 10.81 9.38 7.05
N ALA A 106 10.81 10.59 7.62
CA ALA A 106 10.88 10.78 9.07
C ALA A 106 9.68 10.19 9.84
N VAL A 107 8.51 10.03 9.20
CA VAL A 107 7.35 9.36 9.82
C VAL A 107 7.57 7.85 9.93
N PHE A 108 8.26 7.25 8.96
CA PHE A 108 8.47 5.80 8.89
C PHE A 108 9.83 5.34 9.46
N ASP A 109 10.88 6.13 9.34
CA ASP A 109 12.21 5.89 9.92
C ASP A 109 12.28 6.62 11.26
N MET A 110 11.79 5.96 12.32
CA MET A 110 11.57 6.59 13.62
C MET A 110 12.85 6.66 14.46
N ASP A 111 13.83 5.80 14.18
CA ASP A 111 15.13 5.80 14.85
C ASP A 111 16.23 6.51 14.04
N ALA A 112 15.89 7.06 12.87
CA ALA A 112 16.76 7.78 11.96
C ALA A 112 17.97 6.97 11.48
N ASN A 113 17.77 5.66 11.27
CA ASN A 113 18.81 4.75 10.80
C ASN A 113 18.86 4.60 9.26
N GLU A 114 18.01 5.35 8.54
CA GLU A 114 17.83 5.33 7.08
C GLU A 114 17.10 4.09 6.52
N TYR A 115 16.55 3.23 7.37
CA TYR A 115 15.76 2.05 7.01
C TYR A 115 14.39 2.09 7.67
N VAL A 116 13.41 1.53 6.98
CA VAL A 116 12.08 1.26 7.52
C VAL A 116 11.97 -0.24 7.73
N ASN A 117 11.77 -0.66 8.98
CA ASN A 117 11.50 -2.04 9.33
C ASN A 117 10.00 -2.32 9.50
N VAL A 118 9.62 -3.60 9.58
CA VAL A 118 8.21 -4.02 9.71
C VAL A 118 7.51 -3.38 10.92
N TRP A 119 8.20 -3.27 12.06
CA TRP A 119 7.61 -2.69 13.26
C TRP A 119 7.35 -1.19 13.07
N GLU A 120 8.27 -0.48 12.42
CA GLU A 120 8.12 0.95 12.18
C GLU A 120 7.00 1.24 11.19
N ALA A 121 6.93 0.47 10.10
CA ALA A 121 5.83 0.53 9.15
C ALA A 121 4.47 0.32 9.81
N ASN A 122 4.36 -0.68 10.68
CA ASN A 122 3.13 -0.94 11.43
C ASN A 122 2.81 0.19 12.42
N SER A 123 3.82 0.73 13.09
CA SER A 123 3.66 1.81 14.07
C SER A 123 3.20 3.11 13.41
N ALA A 124 3.83 3.49 12.30
CA ALA A 124 3.46 4.68 11.54
C ALA A 124 1.99 4.61 11.06
N LEU A 125 1.56 3.44 10.57
CA LEU A 125 0.20 3.23 10.09
C LEU A 125 -0.83 3.01 11.20
N ALA A 126 -0.41 2.81 12.45
CA ALA A 126 -1.35 2.82 13.58
C ALA A 126 -1.93 4.23 13.83
N PHE A 127 -1.24 5.28 13.39
CA PHE A 127 -1.71 6.66 13.44
C PHE A 127 -2.58 7.05 12.24
N LYS A 128 -2.86 6.13 11.32
CA LYS A 128 -3.71 6.35 10.15
C LYS A 128 -5.14 6.71 10.63
N PRO A 129 -5.67 7.94 10.42
CA PRO A 129 -7.03 8.29 10.81
C PRO A 129 -8.10 7.35 10.25
N GLU A 130 -9.19 7.21 11.01
CA GLU A 130 -10.32 6.36 10.63
C GLU A 130 -10.96 6.87 9.32
N GLY A 131 -11.20 5.95 8.38
CA GLY A 131 -11.72 6.29 7.05
C GLY A 131 -10.65 6.63 6.01
N TRP A 132 -9.38 6.72 6.40
CA TRP A 132 -8.28 6.87 5.46
C TRP A 132 -7.98 5.51 4.82
N ARG A 133 -8.25 5.38 3.53
CA ARG A 133 -7.87 4.19 2.76
C ARG A 133 -7.05 4.64 1.59
#